data_AF-A0A820LVY5-F1
#
_entry.id   AF-A0A820LVY5-F1
#
_cell.length_a   1.000
_cell.length_b   1.000
_cell.length_c   1.000
_cell.angle_alpha   90.00
_cell.angle_beta   90.00
_cell.angle_gamma   90.00
#
_symmetry.space_group_name_H-M   'P 1'
#
loop_
_entity.id
_entity.type
_entity.pdbx_description
1 polymer ?
#
loop_
_entity_poly.entity_id
_entity_poly.type
_entity_poly.pdbx_seq_one_letter_code
_entity_poly.pdbx_strand_id
1 'polypeptide(L)'
;NDFWRYKGSLTTPPCTEGVILTVFKTPIIFSENEIDAFRKNISLENYRSPQALYNRMVYRNFLNETLSSIPDYNCCPENWNNSSNSA
;
A
#
# COMPACT_ATOMS: atom_id res chain seq x y z
N ASN A 1 0.95 16.11 5.97
CA ASN A 1 1.02 14.64 5.78
C ASN A 1 -0.03 14.24 4.80
N ASP A 2 0.41 13.87 3.61
CA ASP A 2 -0.45 13.36 2.54
C ASP A 2 -0.64 11.86 2.74
N PHE A 3 -1.87 11.37 2.57
CA PHE A 3 -2.23 9.98 2.82
C PHE A 3 -3.46 9.57 2.02
N TRP A 4 -3.61 8.25 1.87
CA TRP A 4 -4.84 7.59 1.48
C TRP A 4 -5.51 6.94 2.68
N ARG A 5 -6.83 6.86 2.67
CA ARG A 5 -7.62 6.23 3.72
C ARG A 5 -8.76 5.41 3.15
N TYR A 6 -8.95 4.19 3.63
CA TYR A 6 -10.02 3.30 3.18
C TYR A 6 -10.42 2.28 4.26
N LYS A 7 -11.64 1.75 4.14
CA LYS A 7 -12.12 0.63 4.97
C LYS A 7 -11.53 -0.68 4.42
N GLY A 8 -10.87 -1.45 5.27
CA GLY A 8 -10.27 -2.73 4.93
C GLY A 8 -10.41 -3.73 6.06
N SER A 9 -9.45 -4.64 6.15
CA SER A 9 -9.39 -5.69 7.15
C SER A 9 -7.98 -5.85 7.72
N LEU A 10 -7.87 -6.67 8.76
CA LEU A 10 -6.57 -7.18 9.20
C LEU A 10 -5.91 -7.98 8.07
N THR A 11 -4.61 -7.79 7.88
CA THR A 11 -3.82 -8.53 6.88
C THR A 11 -3.36 -9.90 7.39
N THR A 12 -3.63 -10.20 8.66
CA THR A 12 -3.39 -11.48 9.33
C THR A 12 -4.72 -12.08 9.81
N PRO A 13 -4.84 -13.42 9.88
CA PRO A 13 -6.00 -14.09 10.47
C PRO A 13 -6.32 -13.51 11.86
N PRO A 14 -7.62 -13.28 12.18
CA PRO A 14 -8.82 -13.74 11.47
C PRO A 14 -9.30 -12.83 10.32
N CYS A 15 -8.47 -11.90 9.82
CA CYS A 15 -8.81 -11.03 8.68
C CYS A 15 -10.07 -10.18 8.90
N THR A 16 -10.35 -9.80 10.16
CA THR A 16 -11.55 -9.03 10.54
C THR A 16 -11.65 -7.73 9.75
N GLU A 17 -12.84 -7.47 9.19
CA GLU A 17 -13.16 -6.27 8.42
C GLU A 17 -13.52 -5.06 9.31
N GLY A 18 -13.72 -3.90 8.68
CA GLY A 18 -14.11 -2.66 9.37
C GLY A 18 -12.92 -1.84 9.88
N VAL A 19 -11.69 -2.27 9.59
CA VAL A 19 -10.47 -1.56 9.94
C VAL A 19 -10.30 -0.34 9.05
N ILE A 20 -10.00 0.83 9.62
CA ILE A 20 -9.64 2.03 8.86
C ILE A 20 -8.15 2.03 8.59
N LEU A 21 -7.76 1.76 7.34
CA LEU A 21 -6.37 1.78 6.91
C LEU A 21 -5.99 3.20 6.48
N THR A 22 -4.84 3.68 6.94
CA THR A 22 -4.25 4.96 6.55
C THR A 22 -2.86 4.71 6.01
N VAL A 23 -2.63 5.03 4.73
CA VAL A 23 -1.34 4.85 4.05
C VAL A 23 -0.77 6.22 3.77
N PHE A 24 0.35 6.56 4.40
CA PHE A 24 1.03 7.82 4.14
C PHE A 24 1.72 7.81 2.78
N LYS A 25 1.65 8.94 2.07
CA LYS A 25 2.26 9.13 0.75
C LYS A 25 3.78 9.18 0.82
N THR A 26 4.31 9.85 1.85
CA THR A 26 5.75 9.97 2.04
C THR A 26 6.27 8.78 2.84
N PRO A 27 7.16 7.95 2.28
CA PRO A 27 7.79 6.86 3.02
C PRO A 27 8.83 7.39 4.01
N ILE A 28 9.10 6.60 5.05
CA ILE A 28 10.29 6.78 5.90
C ILE A 28 11.40 5.94 5.28
N ILE A 29 12.60 6.52 5.19
CA ILE A 29 13.77 5.85 4.63
C ILE A 29 14.57 5.20 5.77
N PHE A 30 14.93 3.95 5.58
CA PHE A 30 15.82 3.18 6.47
C PHE A 30 17.12 2.85 5.74
N SER A 31 18.21 2.69 6.48
CA SER A 31 19.48 2.20 5.94
C SER A 31 19.40 0.70 5.62
N GLU A 32 20.26 0.23 4.70
CA GLU A 32 20.33 -1.19 4.34
C GLU A 32 20.63 -2.08 5.54
N ASN A 33 21.54 -1.65 6.42
CA ASN A 33 21.90 -2.38 7.64
C ASN A 33 20.71 -2.60 8.59
N GLU A 34 19.84 -1.59 8.73
CA GLU A 34 18.62 -1.69 9.55
C GLU A 34 17.62 -2.65 8.93
N ILE A 35 17.43 -2.59 7.62
CA ILE A 35 16.54 -3.49 6.88
C ILE A 35 17.05 -4.94 6.98
N ASP A 36 18.36 -5.16 6.87
CA ASP A 36 18.95 -6.50 6.97
C ASP A 36 18.87 -7.06 8.39
N ALA A 37 19.08 -6.23 9.42
CA ALA A 37 18.86 -6.63 10.81
C ALA A 37 17.39 -6.99 11.06
N PHE A 38 16.45 -6.25 10.45
CA PHE A 38 15.03 -6.54 10.54
C PHE A 38 14.69 -7.88 9.86
N ARG A 39 15.13 -8.08 8.61
CA ARG A 39 14.89 -9.31 7.82
C ARG A 39 15.41 -10.57 8.50
N LYS A 40 16.52 -10.49 9.24
CA LYS A 40 17.07 -11.65 9.99
C LYS A 40 16.14 -12.18 11.08
N ASN A 41 15.23 -11.35 11.59
CA ASN A 41 14.37 -11.68 12.72
C ASN A 41 12.90 -11.92 12.33
N ILE A 42 12.57 -11.90 11.04
CA ILE A 42 11.21 -12.10 10.54
C ILE A 42 11.18 -13.15 9.42
N SER A 43 10.05 -13.82 9.25
CA SER A 43 9.84 -14.69 8.09
C SER A 43 9.90 -13.87 6.80
N LEU A 44 10.61 -14.38 5.79
CA LEU A 44 10.86 -13.68 4.52
C LEU A 44 9.58 -13.34 3.73
N GLU A 45 8.49 -14.07 3.97
CA GLU A 45 7.20 -13.92 3.26
C GLU A 45 6.07 -13.53 4.22
N ASN A 46 6.31 -12.54 5.09
CA ASN A 46 5.32 -12.09 6.07
C ASN A 46 4.40 -10.97 5.55
N TYR A 47 4.04 -11.02 4.26
CA TYR A 47 3.13 -10.08 3.63
C TYR A 47 1.97 -10.81 2.98
N ARG A 48 0.78 -10.19 2.99
CA ARG A 48 -0.40 -10.70 2.29
C ARG A 48 -0.46 -10.06 0.91
N SER A 49 -0.72 -10.87 -0.13
CA SER A 49 -0.93 -10.36 -1.49
C SER A 49 -2.05 -9.30 -1.53
N PRO A 50 -1.95 -8.28 -2.40
CA PRO A 50 -3.03 -7.31 -2.55
C PRO A 50 -4.36 -7.99 -2.86
N GLN A 51 -5.45 -7.44 -2.33
CA GLN A 51 -6.80 -7.98 -2.49
C GLN A 51 -7.62 -7.06 -3.39
N ALA A 52 -8.58 -7.62 -4.11
CA ALA A 52 -9.45 -6.88 -5.02
C ALA A 52 -10.12 -5.68 -4.33
N LEU A 53 -10.24 -4.56 -5.04
CA LEU A 53 -10.80 -3.32 -4.47
C LEU A 53 -12.31 -3.43 -4.22
N TYR A 54 -13.03 -4.17 -5.07
CA TYR A 54 -14.50 -4.22 -5.12
C TYR A 54 -15.08 -2.80 -5.07
N ASN A 55 -16.18 -2.59 -4.34
CA ASN A 55 -16.86 -1.30 -4.23
C ASN A 55 -16.27 -0.37 -3.16
N ARG A 56 -15.03 -0.62 -2.69
CA ARG A 56 -14.42 0.19 -1.63
C ARG A 56 -13.91 1.52 -2.20
N MET A 57 -14.33 2.61 -1.57
CA MET A 57 -13.84 3.96 -1.88
C MET A 57 -12.52 4.23 -1.13
N VAL A 58 -11.53 4.73 -1.87
CA VAL A 58 -10.25 5.21 -1.32
C VAL A 58 -10.27 6.74 -1.30
N TYR A 59 -10.16 7.30 -0.10
CA TYR A 59 -10.08 8.75 0.10
C TYR A 59 -8.62 9.18 0.14
N ARG A 60 -8.35 10.44 -0.20
CA ARG A 60 -7.03 11.08 -0.05
C ARG A 60 -7.21 12.50 0.47
N ASN A 61 -6.19 13.04 1.14
CA ASN A 61 -6.24 14.41 1.69
C ASN A 61 -5.38 15.42 0.92
N PHE A 62 -4.88 15.06 -0.26
CA PHE A 62 -4.03 15.89 -1.09
C PHE A 62 -4.65 16.09 -2.48
N LEU A 63 -4.28 17.19 -3.14
CA LEU A 63 -4.79 17.56 -4.45
C LEU A 63 -4.18 16.65 -5.53
N ASN A 64 -4.81 16.63 -6.71
CA ASN A 64 -4.17 16.04 -7.89
C ASN A 64 -2.88 16.81 -8.17
N GLU A 65 -1.76 16.12 -8.04
CA GLU A 65 -0.49 16.59 -8.54
C GLU A 65 -0.57 16.74 -10.06
N THR A 66 -0.08 17.86 -10.58
CA THR A 66 0.17 17.97 -12.02
C THR A 66 1.19 16.89 -12.40
N LEU A 67 1.04 16.30 -13.60
CA LEU A 67 1.79 15.15 -14.13
C LEU A 67 3.33 15.24 -14.04
N SER A 68 3.87 16.39 -13.66
CA SER A 68 5.28 16.70 -13.45
C SER A 68 5.86 16.28 -12.10
N SER A 69 5.05 15.77 -11.16
CA SER A 69 5.50 15.51 -9.78
C SER A 69 5.27 14.08 -9.28
N ILE A 70 4.91 13.15 -10.16
CA ILE A 70 4.82 11.72 -9.81
C ILE A 70 6.23 11.22 -9.48
N PRO A 71 6.53 10.83 -8.22
CA PRO A 71 7.77 10.12 -7.92
C PRO A 71 7.75 8.81 -8.69
N ASP A 72 8.89 8.40 -9.23
CA ASP A 72 9.03 7.18 -10.02
C ASP A 72 8.64 5.96 -9.14
N TYR A 73 7.38 5.53 -9.21
CA TYR A 73 6.84 4.38 -8.48
C TYR A 73 7.31 3.08 -9.15
N ASN A 74 8.61 2.90 -9.34
CA ASN A 74 9.22 1.65 -9.81
C ASN A 74 9.17 0.51 -8.77
N CYS A 75 8.36 0.67 -7.71
CA CYS A 75 8.14 -0.36 -6.70
C CYS A 75 6.95 -1.28 -7.00
N CYS A 76 6.19 -1.06 -8.07
CA CYS A 76 5.08 -1.94 -8.44
C CYS A 76 5.16 -2.32 -9.93
N PRO A 77 5.03 -3.61 -10.29
CA PRO A 77 4.98 -4.03 -11.69
C PRO A 77 3.86 -3.29 -12.44
N GLU A 78 4.11 -2.93 -13.70
CA GLU A 78 3.22 -2.19 -14.61
C GLU A 78 1.80 -2.81 -14.76
N ASN A 79 1.61 -4.02 -14.25
CA ASN A 79 0.43 -4.85 -14.41
C ASN A 79 -0.73 -4.45 -13.48
N TRP A 80 -0.52 -3.54 -12.52
CA TRP A 80 -1.58 -3.15 -11.57
C TRP A 80 -2.73 -2.37 -12.25
N ASN A 81 -2.42 -1.62 -13.31
CA ASN A 81 -3.39 -0.79 -14.03
C ASN A 81 -4.44 -1.59 -14.82
N ASN A 82 -4.23 -2.90 -15.03
CA ASN A 82 -5.14 -3.76 -15.78
C ASN A 82 -6.15 -4.51 -14.92
N SER A 83 -6.20 -4.24 -13.61
CA SER A 83 -7.25 -4.79 -12.73
C SER A 83 -8.50 -3.92 -12.65
N SER A 84 -8.56 -2.86 -13.46
CA SER A 84 -9.78 -2.09 -13.73
C SER A 84 -10.46 -2.67 -14.97
N ASN A 85 -11.63 -3.29 -14.77
CA ASN A 85 -12.54 -3.85 -15.77
C ASN A 85 -12.29 -5.32 -16.17
N SER A 86 -12.87 -6.24 -15.40
CA SER A 86 -13.58 -7.39 -15.96
C SER A 86 -14.51 -8.00 -14.91
N ALA A 87 -15.81 -7.78 -15.13
CA ALA A 87 -17.02 -8.32 -14.50
C ALA A 87 -17.22 -8.09 -12.99
#